data_AF-A0AAV6YMU1-F1
#
_entry.id   AF-A0AAV6YMU1-F1
#
_cell.length_a   1.000
_cell.length_b   1.000
_cell.length_c   1.000
_cell.angle_alpha   90.00
_cell.angle_beta   90.00
_cell.angle_gamma   90.00
#
_symmetry.space_group_name_H-M   'P 1'
#
loop_
_entity.id
_entity.type
_entity.pdbx_description
1 polymer ?
#
loop_
_entity_poly.entity_id
_entity_poly.type
_entity_poly.pdbx_seq_one_letter_code
_entity_poly.pdbx_strand_id
1 'polypeptide(L)'
;GLKKPNMEEIKHARNAVFSPSMFSSSLQEIMNMQKEKYPDRQLPWVQTRLSEEVLALNGDQTEGIFRVPGDIDEVNALKLQVDQWKIPTGLEDPHVPGESLAPCTR
;
A
#
# COMPACT_ATOMS: atom_id res chain seq x y z
N GLY A 1 -8.26 -14.38 28.26
CA GLY A 1 -8.57 -15.63 27.53
C GLY A 1 -8.07 -15.50 26.12
N LEU A 2 -7.24 -16.43 25.66
CA LEU A 2 -6.72 -16.44 24.29
C LEU A 2 -7.87 -16.67 23.31
N LYS A 3 -8.31 -15.61 22.61
CA LYS A 3 -9.21 -15.72 21.46
C LYS A 3 -8.50 -16.61 20.44
N LYS A 4 -9.15 -17.71 20.04
CA LYS A 4 -8.65 -18.54 18.93
C LYS A 4 -8.63 -17.66 17.69
N PRO A 5 -7.49 -17.57 16.98
CA PRO A 5 -7.41 -16.74 15.80
C PRO A 5 -8.43 -17.22 14.77
N ASN A 6 -9.13 -16.25 14.18
CA ASN A 6 -10.12 -16.45 13.14
C ASN A 6 -9.41 -17.00 11.88
N MET A 7 -10.10 -17.81 11.07
CA MET A 7 -9.56 -18.39 9.84
C MET A 7 -8.96 -17.33 8.89
N GLU A 8 -9.54 -16.13 8.84
CA GLU A 8 -9.03 -15.00 8.07
C GLU A 8 -7.75 -14.41 8.67
N GLU A 9 -7.58 -14.43 10.00
CA GLU A 9 -6.34 -14.02 10.67
C GLU A 9 -5.23 -15.04 10.40
N ILE A 10 -5.54 -16.34 10.36
CA ILE A 10 -4.59 -17.40 10.03
C ILE A 10 -4.14 -17.30 8.58
N LYS A 11 -5.06 -17.05 7.64
CA LYS A 11 -4.72 -16.79 6.23
C LYS A 11 -3.87 -15.53 6.08
N HIS A 12 -4.22 -14.44 6.77
CA HIS A 12 -3.42 -13.22 6.76
C HIS A 12 -2.01 -13.45 7.30
N ALA A 13 -1.88 -14.11 8.45
CA ALA A 13 -0.58 -14.44 9.02
C ALA A 13 0.26 -15.31 8.07
N ARG A 14 -0.37 -16.29 7.42
CA ARG A 14 0.29 -17.12 6.40
C ARG A 14 0.74 -16.28 5.21
N ASN A 15 -0.14 -15.44 4.65
CA ASN A 15 0.18 -14.62 3.48
C ASN A 15 1.24 -13.55 3.79
N ALA A 16 1.23 -12.97 4.99
CA ALA A 16 2.23 -12.00 5.45
C ALA A 16 3.63 -12.63 5.59
N VAL A 17 3.72 -13.93 5.90
CA VAL A 17 4.99 -14.67 5.90
C VAL A 17 5.55 -14.87 4.48
N PHE A 18 4.69 -14.87 3.45
CA PHE A 18 5.07 -15.12 2.04
C PHE A 18 4.98 -13.89 1.12
N SER A 19 4.49 -12.77 1.61
CA SER A 19 4.35 -11.50 0.86
C SER A 19 5.27 -10.48 1.54
N PRO A 20 6.51 -10.29 1.05
CA PRO A 20 7.39 -9.26 1.59
C PRO A 20 6.70 -7.91 1.49
N SER A 21 6.75 -7.11 2.55
CA SER A 21 6.07 -5.82 2.52
C SER A 21 6.79 -4.86 1.59
N MET A 22 6.04 -4.21 0.69
CA MET A 22 6.58 -3.17 -0.19
C MET A 22 6.78 -1.84 0.55
N PHE A 23 6.11 -1.67 1.70
CA PHE A 23 6.21 -0.49 2.55
C PHE A 23 7.23 -0.79 3.64
N SER A 24 8.40 -0.14 3.59
CA SER A 24 9.61 -0.35 4.41
C SER A 24 10.72 -1.21 3.78
N SER A 25 10.49 -1.81 2.61
CA SER A 25 11.58 -2.38 1.81
C SER A 25 12.42 -1.30 1.13
N SER A 26 13.67 -1.63 0.88
CA SER A 26 14.54 -0.81 0.03
C SER A 26 14.02 -0.77 -1.40
N LEU A 27 14.39 0.28 -2.13
CA LEU A 27 14.09 0.39 -3.55
C LEU A 27 14.57 -0.85 -4.33
N GLN A 28 15.78 -1.35 -4.02
CA GLN A 28 16.35 -2.51 -4.71
C GLN A 28 15.52 -3.79 -4.49
N GLU A 29 15.03 -4.02 -3.28
CA GLU A 29 14.16 -5.16 -2.96
C GLU A 29 12.84 -5.06 -3.73
N ILE A 30 12.18 -3.90 -3.70
CA ILE A 30 10.91 -3.67 -4.42
C ILE A 30 11.12 -3.87 -5.92
N MET A 31 12.20 -3.32 -6.48
CA MET A 31 12.53 -3.46 -7.90
C MET A 31 12.88 -4.90 -8.28
N ASN A 32 13.49 -5.69 -7.39
CA ASN A 32 13.75 -7.10 -7.64
C ASN A 32 12.47 -7.94 -7.57
N MET A 33 11.61 -7.71 -6.57
CA MET A 33 10.31 -8.37 -6.46
C MET A 33 9.44 -8.10 -7.70
N GLN A 34 9.43 -6.87 -8.21
CA GLN A 34 8.59 -6.55 -9.36
C GLN A 34 9.07 -7.17 -10.67
N LYS A 35 10.35 -7.54 -10.81
CA LYS A 35 10.88 -8.08 -12.09
C LYS A 35 10.16 -9.34 -12.55
N GLU A 36 9.63 -10.14 -11.62
CA GLU A 36 8.87 -11.34 -11.95
C GLU A 36 7.55 -11.04 -12.66
N LYS A 37 6.92 -9.90 -12.34
CA LYS A 37 5.58 -9.52 -12.85
C LYS A 37 5.62 -8.40 -13.87
N TYR A 38 6.54 -7.45 -13.72
CA TYR A 38 6.71 -6.24 -14.51
C TYR A 38 8.21 -5.99 -14.81
N PRO A 39 8.87 -6.86 -15.59
CA PRO A 39 10.32 -6.79 -15.83
C PRO A 39 10.79 -5.47 -16.46
N ASP A 40 9.94 -4.83 -17.26
CA ASP A 40 10.30 -3.63 -18.03
C ASP A 40 10.05 -2.32 -17.29
N ARG A 41 9.45 -2.36 -16.08
CA ARG A 41 9.16 -1.14 -15.31
C ARG A 41 10.43 -0.57 -14.70
N GLN A 42 10.69 0.71 -15.01
CA GLN A 42 11.82 1.45 -14.46
C GLN A 42 11.49 2.15 -13.13
N LEU A 43 10.20 2.31 -12.80
CA LEU A 43 9.73 2.84 -11.53
C LEU A 43 9.08 1.73 -10.70
N PRO A 44 9.09 1.82 -9.36
CA PRO A 44 8.36 0.89 -8.50
C PRO A 44 6.88 0.87 -8.84
N TRP A 45 6.34 -0.32 -9.10
CA TRP A 45 4.92 -0.51 -9.38
C TRP A 45 4.04 0.11 -8.30
N VAL A 46 4.34 -0.15 -7.03
CA VAL A 46 3.62 0.40 -5.86
C VAL A 46 3.56 1.92 -5.90
N GLN A 47 4.67 2.60 -6.18
CA GLN A 47 4.72 4.06 -6.22
C GLN A 47 3.84 4.62 -7.34
N THR A 48 3.97 4.06 -8.55
CA THR A 48 3.17 4.53 -9.69
C THR A 48 1.69 4.31 -9.47
N ARG A 49 1.30 3.14 -8.92
CA ARG A 49 -0.10 2.81 -8.66
C ARG A 49 -0.73 3.70 -7.59
N LEU A 50 -0.06 3.88 -6.46
CA LEU A 50 -0.60 4.76 -5.42
C LEU A 50 -0.72 6.21 -5.92
N SER A 51 0.19 6.65 -6.79
CA SER A 51 0.12 8.00 -7.36
C SER A 51 -1.09 8.15 -8.28
N GLU A 52 -1.38 7.12 -9.08
CA GLU A 52 -2.59 7.06 -9.90
C GLU A 52 -3.87 7.08 -9.05
N GLU A 53 -3.91 6.37 -7.92
CA GLU A 53 -5.06 6.40 -7.01
C GLU A 53 -5.25 7.78 -6.35
N VAL A 54 -4.18 8.44 -5.91
CA VAL A 54 -4.26 9.82 -5.41
C VAL A 54 -4.85 10.75 -6.47
N LEU A 55 -4.38 10.66 -7.72
CA LEU A 55 -4.91 11.48 -8.81
C LEU A 55 -6.37 11.13 -9.15
N ALA A 56 -6.74 9.86 -9.14
CA ALA A 56 -8.12 9.42 -9.38
C ALA A 56 -9.10 9.97 -8.33
N LEU A 57 -8.63 10.22 -7.12
CA LEU A 57 -9.40 10.81 -6.01
C LEU A 57 -9.30 12.34 -5.95
N ASN A 58 -8.80 12.99 -7.01
CA ASN A 58 -8.57 14.45 -7.10
C ASN A 58 -7.59 14.98 -6.03
N GLY A 59 -6.61 14.16 -5.65
CA GLY A 59 -5.59 14.49 -4.66
C GLY A 59 -4.74 15.71 -5.00
N ASP A 60 -4.64 16.09 -6.29
CA ASP A 60 -3.99 17.32 -6.74
C ASP A 60 -4.77 18.60 -6.34
N GLN A 61 -6.07 18.47 -6.06
CA GLN A 61 -6.94 19.55 -5.57
C GLN A 61 -7.29 19.38 -4.08
N THR A 62 -6.89 18.28 -3.46
CA THR A 62 -7.13 18.01 -2.03
C THR A 62 -6.17 18.82 -1.15
N GLU A 63 -6.74 19.66 -0.29
CA GLU A 63 -5.96 20.40 0.70
C GLU A 63 -5.24 19.44 1.66
N GLY A 64 -3.91 19.51 1.70
CA GLY A 64 -3.14 18.74 2.66
C GLY A 64 -2.96 17.25 2.32
N ILE A 65 -3.08 16.86 1.05
CA ILE A 65 -2.97 15.46 0.55
C ILE A 65 -1.78 14.62 1.09
N PHE A 66 -0.66 15.26 1.45
CA PHE A 66 0.52 14.58 2.05
C PHE A 66 0.83 15.04 3.48
N ARG A 67 -0.08 15.80 4.11
CA ARG A 67 0.10 16.40 5.44
C ARG A 67 -1.00 15.98 6.42
N VAL A 68 -2.21 15.77 5.93
CA VAL A 68 -3.34 15.28 6.72
C VAL A 68 -3.29 13.74 6.68
N PRO A 69 -3.30 13.06 7.84
CA PRO A 69 -3.32 11.60 7.88
C PRO A 69 -4.68 11.07 7.39
N GLY A 70 -4.65 9.95 6.70
CA GLY A 70 -5.85 9.20 6.35
C GLY A 70 -6.32 8.33 7.52
N ASP A 71 -7.44 7.63 7.33
CA ASP A 71 -7.88 6.64 8.29
C ASP A 71 -6.86 5.49 8.39
N ILE A 72 -6.40 5.20 9.61
CA ILE A 72 -5.33 4.23 9.87
C ILE A 72 -5.75 2.81 9.45
N ASP A 73 -7.01 2.44 9.66
CA ASP A 73 -7.51 1.12 9.32
C ASP A 73 -7.59 0.96 7.79
N GLU A 74 -8.03 2.00 7.08
CA GLU A 74 -8.03 2.02 5.62
C GLU A 74 -6.61 2.02 5.02
N VAL A 75 -5.69 2.80 5.59
CA VAL A 75 -4.27 2.82 5.20
C VAL A 75 -3.65 1.43 5.37
N ASN A 76 -3.91 0.77 6.49
CA ASN A 76 -3.39 -0.59 6.73
C ASN A 76 -4.01 -1.62 5.79
N ALA A 77 -5.32 -1.52 5.51
CA ALA A 77 -5.99 -2.37 4.54
C ALA A 77 -5.41 -2.18 3.13
N LEU A 78 -5.16 -0.94 2.71
CA LEU A 78 -4.51 -0.61 1.44
C LEU A 78 -3.12 -1.25 1.35
N LYS A 79 -2.26 -1.08 2.38
CA LYS A 79 -0.91 -1.67 2.43
C LYS A 79 -0.95 -3.19 2.26
N LEU A 80 -1.82 -3.88 2.99
CA LEU A 80 -1.99 -5.33 2.92
C LEU A 80 -2.41 -5.82 1.52
N GLN A 81 -3.24 -5.04 0.81
CA GLN A 81 -3.64 -5.37 -0.55
C GLN A 81 -2.52 -5.15 -1.55
N VAL A 82 -1.79 -4.04 -1.43
CA VAL A 82 -0.65 -3.71 -2.28
C VAL A 82 0.47 -4.74 -2.13
N ASP A 83 0.77 -5.20 -0.91
CA ASP A 83 1.73 -6.29 -0.65
C ASP A 83 1.35 -7.59 -1.36
N GLN A 84 0.06 -7.80 -1.65
CA GLN A 84 -0.46 -8.92 -2.44
C GLN A 84 -0.59 -8.61 -3.95
N TRP A 85 0.01 -7.52 -4.42
CA TRP A 85 -0.09 -7.02 -5.79
C TRP A 85 -1.51 -6.69 -6.25
N LYS A 86 -2.37 -6.26 -5.32
CA LYS A 86 -3.75 -5.82 -5.57
C LYS A 86 -3.87 -4.34 -5.23
N ILE A 87 -4.70 -3.63 -5.98
CA ILE A 87 -5.06 -2.25 -5.66
C ILE A 87 -6.51 -2.26 -5.18
N PRO A 88 -6.80 -1.70 -3.99
CA PRO A 88 -8.18 -1.58 -3.54
C PRO A 88 -8.98 -0.73 -4.51
N THR A 89 -10.16 -1.21 -4.85
CA THR A 89 -11.16 -0.45 -5.59
C THR A 89 -12.10 0.20 -4.58
N GLY A 90 -12.52 1.43 -4.84
CA GLY A 90 -13.50 2.13 -4.01
C GLY A 90 -12.90 2.81 -2.78
N LEU A 91 -11.64 3.24 -2.85
CA LEU A 91 -11.16 4.27 -1.94
C LEU A 91 -11.99 5.54 -2.15
N GLU A 92 -12.35 6.23 -1.06
CA GLU A 92 -13.09 7.49 -1.12
C GLU A 92 -12.25 8.66 -0.58
N ASP A 93 -11.37 8.38 0.38
CA ASP A 93 -10.48 9.37 0.96
C ASP A 93 -9.12 9.43 0.24
N PRO A 94 -8.77 10.54 -0.44
CA PRO A 94 -7.47 10.71 -1.09
C PRO A 94 -6.28 10.72 -0.10
N HIS A 95 -6.49 11.00 1.19
CA HIS A 95 -5.42 10.98 2.19
C HIS A 95 -4.92 9.56 2.49
N VAL A 96 -5.74 8.53 2.27
CA VAL A 96 -5.35 7.12 2.50
C VAL A 96 -4.20 6.68 1.58
N PRO A 97 -4.29 6.81 0.24
CA PRO A 97 -3.15 6.55 -0.64
C PRO A 97 -2.08 7.65 -0.55
N GLY A 98 -2.46 8.89 -0.21
CA GLY A 98 -1.52 10.00 0.00
C GLY A 98 -0.53 9.74 1.15
N GLU A 99 -1.02 9.32 2.31
CA GLU A 99 -0.20 8.96 3.47
C GLU A 99 0.71 7.77 3.18
N SER A 100 0.21 6.77 2.44
CA SER A 100 0.99 5.59 2.05
C SER A 100 2.17 5.92 1.11
N LEU A 101 2.10 7.06 0.40
CA LEU A 101 3.16 7.60 -0.45
C LEU A 101 4.08 8.60 0.25
N ALA A 102 3.57 9.28 1.27
CA ALA A 102 4.30 10.36 1.91
C ALA A 102 5.64 9.83 2.43
N PRO A 103 6.76 10.52 2.13
CA PRO A 103 8.03 10.16 2.75
C PRO A 103 7.85 10.25 4.26
N CYS A 104 8.28 9.21 5.00
CA CYS A 104 8.32 9.24 6.45
C CYS A 104 9.07 10.50 6.90
N THR A 105 8.35 11.56 7.25
CA THR A 105 8.90 12.71 7.96
C THR A 105 9.11 12.25 9.40
N ARG A 106 10.24 11.59 9.66
CA ARG A 106 10.76 11.47 11.02
C ARG A 106 11.44 12.77 11.42
#